data_AF-A0A960I1S2-F1
#
_entry.id   AF-A0A960I1S2-F1
#
_cell.length_a   1.000
_cell.length_b   1.000
_cell.length_c   1.000
_cell.angle_alpha   90.00
_cell.angle_beta   90.00
_cell.angle_gamma   90.00
#
_symmetry.space_group_name_H-M   'P 1'
#
loop_
_entity.id
_entity.type
_entity.pdbx_description
1 polymer ?
#
loop_
_entity_poly.entity_id
_entity_poly.type
_entity_poly.pdbx_seq_one_letter_code
_entity_poly.pdbx_strand_id
1 'polypeptide(L)'
;RDTIPEVLELIASHPEVDAVIQLGLGIQANQARLMRNGPFYPDHGLERIVAYHERQDARFAQAAADISDSTGKPILIATELAVADPDNAGPAAVRASGRLCYPSANRAVTALAHTWERSRWRIARGLPVEV
;
A
#
# COMPACT_ATOMS: atom_id res chain seq x y z
N ARG A 1 16.36 2.75 -9.35
CA ARG A 1 15.75 1.45 -9.72
C ARG A 1 14.61 1.21 -8.76
N ASP A 2 13.41 0.96 -9.26
CA ASP A 2 12.20 0.84 -8.43
C ASP A 2 11.94 -0.61 -8.08
N THR A 3 12.70 -1.08 -7.10
CA THR A 3 12.68 -2.48 -6.67
C THR A 3 11.33 -2.88 -6.09
N ILE A 4 10.61 -1.98 -5.40
CA ILE A 4 9.33 -2.32 -4.76
C ILE A 4 8.22 -2.62 -5.78
N PRO A 5 7.91 -1.75 -6.77
CA PRO A 5 6.96 -2.07 -7.83
C PRO A 5 7.35 -3.32 -8.63
N GLU A 6 8.63 -3.46 -9.01
CA GLU A 6 9.15 -4.61 -9.78
C GLU A 6 8.94 -5.94 -9.00
N VAL A 7 9.29 -5.96 -7.71
CA VAL A 7 9.07 -7.14 -6.86
C VAL A 7 7.57 -7.40 -6.64
N LEU A 8 6.78 -6.36 -6.42
CA LEU A 8 5.34 -6.50 -6.18
C LEU A 8 4.63 -7.10 -7.40
N GLU A 9 4.99 -6.66 -8.61
CA GLU A 9 4.45 -7.18 -9.87
C GLU A 9 4.87 -8.65 -10.09
N LEU A 10 6.13 -8.98 -9.81
CA LEU A 10 6.62 -10.37 -9.90
C LEU A 10 5.85 -11.31 -8.95
N ILE A 11 5.61 -10.87 -7.71
CA ILE A 11 4.84 -11.65 -6.74
C ILE A 11 3.38 -11.78 -7.18
N ALA A 12 2.72 -10.68 -7.54
CA ALA A 12 1.32 -10.68 -7.94
C ALA A 12 1.08 -11.47 -9.24
N SER A 13 2.04 -11.47 -10.17
CA SER A 13 1.91 -12.23 -11.42
C SER A 13 2.12 -13.75 -11.23
N HIS A 14 2.64 -14.20 -10.09
CA HIS A 14 2.93 -15.62 -9.86
C HIS A 14 1.63 -16.44 -9.75
N PRO A 15 1.47 -17.55 -10.50
CA PRO A 15 0.20 -18.29 -10.54
C PRO A 15 -0.22 -18.89 -9.19
N GLU A 16 0.73 -19.17 -8.29
CA GLU A 16 0.45 -19.72 -6.95
C GLU A 16 0.25 -18.67 -5.86
N VAL A 17 0.26 -17.38 -6.21
CA VAL A 17 -0.02 -16.29 -5.25
C VAL A 17 -1.42 -15.76 -5.52
N ASP A 18 -2.31 -15.86 -4.54
CA ASP A 18 -3.69 -15.38 -4.65
C ASP A 18 -3.88 -13.93 -4.18
N ALA A 19 -3.03 -13.45 -3.28
CA ALA A 19 -3.12 -12.13 -2.67
C ALA A 19 -1.77 -11.67 -2.10
N VAL A 20 -1.59 -10.35 -1.94
CA VAL A 20 -0.40 -9.76 -1.31
C VAL A 20 -0.80 -8.82 -0.18
N ILE A 21 -0.08 -8.88 0.94
CA ILE A 21 -0.16 -7.86 2.00
C ILE A 21 1.18 -7.14 2.04
N GLN A 22 1.19 -5.87 1.63
CA GLN A 22 2.37 -5.00 1.71
C GLN A 22 2.38 -4.27 3.05
N LEU A 23 3.48 -4.41 3.79
CA LEU A 23 3.66 -3.81 5.11
C LEU A 23 4.57 -2.59 5.06
N GLY A 24 4.28 -1.58 5.88
CA GLY A 24 5.22 -0.50 6.18
C GLY A 24 5.34 0.59 5.10
N LEU A 25 4.31 0.81 4.29
CA LEU A 25 4.25 1.97 3.39
C LEU A 25 4.27 3.29 4.19
N GLY A 26 4.95 4.32 3.69
CA GLY A 26 4.94 5.67 4.27
C GLY A 26 6.13 6.00 5.18
N ILE A 27 7.03 5.03 5.43
CA ILE A 27 8.19 5.21 6.30
C ILE A 27 9.12 6.32 5.77
N GLN A 28 9.32 6.40 4.45
CA GLN A 28 10.19 7.41 3.86
C GLN A 28 9.56 8.80 3.95
N ALA A 29 8.27 8.93 3.66
CA ALA A 29 7.51 10.16 3.83
C ALA A 29 7.43 10.59 5.31
N ASN A 30 7.42 9.65 6.26
CA ASN A 30 7.50 10.00 7.69
C ASN A 30 8.89 10.55 8.06
N GLN A 31 9.97 10.02 7.49
CA GLN A 31 11.30 10.63 7.61
C GLN A 31 11.36 12.01 6.95
N ALA A 32 10.72 12.17 5.79
CA ALA A 32 10.59 13.45 5.11
C ALA A 32 9.90 14.49 5.98
N ARG A 33 8.85 14.09 6.71
CA ARG A 33 8.17 14.96 7.68
C ARG A 33 9.09 15.38 8.82
N LEU A 34 9.88 14.47 9.39
CA LEU A 34 10.88 14.80 10.41
C LEU A 34 11.90 15.82 9.88
N MET A 35 12.41 15.61 8.66
CA MET A 35 13.35 16.53 8.03
C MET A 35 12.73 17.91 7.79
N ARG A 36 11.51 17.96 7.24
CA ARG A 36 10.78 19.20 6.97
C ARG A 36 10.52 20.02 8.24
N ASN A 37 10.22 19.36 9.35
CA ASN A 37 9.95 20.02 10.63
C ASN A 37 11.23 20.37 11.41
N GLY A 38 12.41 19.97 10.91
CA GLY A 38 13.69 20.26 11.54
C GLY A 38 14.25 21.64 11.18
N PRO A 39 15.19 22.18 11.98
CA PRO A 39 15.73 23.52 11.80
C PRO A 39 16.63 23.69 10.56
N PHE A 40 16.98 22.60 9.88
CA PHE A 40 17.87 22.61 8.72
C PHE A 40 17.13 22.64 7.39
N TYR A 41 15.79 22.50 7.38
CA TYR A 41 14.99 22.59 6.16
C TYR A 41 14.76 24.07 5.77
N PRO A 42 14.80 24.43 4.48
CA PRO A 42 14.94 23.59 3.29
C PRO A 42 16.38 23.31 2.82
N ASP A 43 17.38 23.84 3.52
CA ASP A 43 18.79 23.85 3.11
C ASP A 43 19.47 22.46 3.11
N HIS A 44 20.75 22.43 2.75
CA HIS A 44 21.58 21.21 2.71
C HIS A 44 21.04 20.10 1.79
N GLY A 45 20.20 20.46 0.82
CA GLY A 45 19.54 19.53 -0.10
C GLY A 45 18.34 18.79 0.50
N LEU A 46 17.88 19.16 1.70
CA LEU A 46 16.75 18.53 2.37
C LEU A 46 15.45 18.70 1.58
N GLU A 47 15.23 19.85 0.93
CA GLU A 47 14.05 20.05 0.06
C GLU A 47 13.92 18.93 -1.00
N ARG A 48 15.03 18.61 -1.68
CA ARG A 48 15.05 17.57 -2.72
C ARG A 48 14.83 16.18 -2.13
N ILE A 49 15.40 15.88 -0.97
CA ILE A 49 15.26 14.58 -0.29
C ILE A 49 13.82 14.38 0.17
N VAL A 50 13.25 15.39 0.84
CA VAL A 50 11.86 15.38 1.31
C VAL A 50 10.90 15.14 0.14
N ALA A 51 11.03 15.93 -0.92
CA ALA A 51 10.17 15.82 -2.09
C ALA A 51 10.33 14.46 -2.82
N TYR A 52 11.53 13.87 -2.79
CA TYR A 52 11.77 12.53 -3.34
C TYR A 52 11.05 11.45 -2.52
N HIS A 53 11.18 11.45 -1.19
CA HIS A 53 10.54 10.46 -0.33
C HIS A 53 9.01 10.48 -0.43
N GLU A 54 8.40 11.68 -0.46
CA GLU A 54 6.95 11.81 -0.57
C GLU A 54 6.44 11.29 -1.93
N ARG A 55 7.10 11.68 -3.02
CA ARG A 55 6.76 11.17 -4.36
C ARG A 55 6.95 9.66 -4.45
N GLN A 56 7.98 9.12 -3.80
CA GLN A 56 8.28 7.69 -3.84
C GLN A 56 7.17 6.88 -3.13
N ASP A 57 6.79 7.24 -1.92
CA ASP A 57 5.74 6.53 -1.17
C ASP A 57 4.37 6.65 -1.86
N ALA A 58 4.01 7.84 -2.36
CA ALA A 58 2.78 8.02 -3.12
C ALA A 58 2.74 7.14 -4.39
N ARG A 59 3.87 7.05 -5.10
CA ARG A 59 3.99 6.21 -6.29
C ARG A 59 3.95 4.71 -5.95
N PHE A 60 4.49 4.27 -4.81
CA PHE A 60 4.37 2.87 -4.39
C PHE A 60 2.92 2.49 -4.06
N ALA A 61 2.15 3.39 -3.44
CA ALA A 61 0.71 3.20 -3.26
C ALA A 61 -0.02 3.06 -4.61
N GLN A 62 0.30 3.92 -5.57
CA GLN A 62 -0.29 3.88 -6.91
C GLN A 62 0.07 2.59 -7.65
N ALA A 63 1.35 2.20 -7.62
CA ALA A 63 1.79 0.96 -8.26
C ALA A 63 1.08 -0.27 -7.67
N ALA A 64 0.88 -0.32 -6.35
CA ALA A 64 0.12 -1.40 -5.73
C ALA A 64 -1.35 -1.44 -6.20
N ALA A 65 -1.97 -0.28 -6.40
CA ALA A 65 -3.31 -0.20 -6.97
C ALA A 65 -3.32 -0.71 -8.42
N ASP A 66 -2.44 -0.19 -9.26
CA ASP A 66 -2.37 -0.53 -10.68
C ASP A 66 -2.07 -2.01 -10.91
N ILE A 67 -1.15 -2.58 -10.14
CA ILE A 67 -0.79 -4.02 -10.21
C ILE A 67 -1.96 -4.88 -9.72
N SER A 68 -2.67 -4.44 -8.68
CA SER A 68 -3.85 -5.17 -8.21
C SER A 68 -4.94 -5.21 -9.28
N ASP A 69 -5.19 -4.09 -9.97
CA ASP A 69 -6.15 -4.01 -11.07
C ASP A 69 -5.71 -4.84 -12.29
N SER A 70 -4.43 -4.79 -12.66
CA SER A 70 -3.93 -5.50 -13.85
C SER A 70 -3.87 -7.01 -13.66
N THR A 71 -3.55 -7.48 -12.45
CA THR A 71 -3.45 -8.91 -12.15
C THR A 71 -4.77 -9.52 -11.67
N GLY A 72 -5.75 -8.69 -11.30
CA GLY A 72 -7.00 -9.12 -10.69
C GLY A 72 -6.83 -9.72 -9.29
N LYS A 73 -5.67 -9.54 -8.65
CA LYS A 73 -5.36 -10.09 -7.33
C LYS A 73 -5.35 -8.98 -6.28
N PRO A 74 -5.96 -9.20 -5.10
CA PRO A 74 -6.00 -8.18 -4.06
C PRO A 74 -4.61 -7.90 -3.50
N ILE A 75 -4.23 -6.62 -3.48
CA ILE A 75 -3.05 -6.11 -2.78
C ILE A 75 -3.51 -5.20 -1.64
N LEU A 76 -3.32 -5.66 -0.41
CA LEU A 76 -3.69 -4.93 0.80
C LEU A 76 -2.47 -4.17 1.33
N ILE A 77 -2.65 -2.89 1.64
CA ILE A 77 -1.60 -2.08 2.27
C ILE A 77 -1.85 -1.97 3.76
N ALA A 78 -0.85 -2.29 4.58
CA ALA A 78 -0.94 -2.13 6.03
C ALA A 78 0.22 -1.31 6.60
N THR A 79 -0.11 -0.29 7.39
CA THR A 79 0.84 0.59 8.06
C THR A 79 0.16 1.34 9.20
N GLU A 80 0.82 1.45 10.34
CA GLU A 80 0.34 2.22 11.49
C GLU A 80 0.14 3.71 11.16
N LEU A 81 0.83 4.20 10.12
CA LEU A 81 0.68 5.57 9.61
C LEU A 81 -0.73 5.84 9.08
N ALA A 82 -1.51 4.81 8.73
CA ALA A 82 -2.93 5.00 8.38
C ALA A 82 -3.75 5.64 9.52
N VAL A 83 -3.27 5.56 10.77
CA VAL A 83 -3.87 6.21 11.94
C VAL A 83 -2.95 7.28 12.52
N ALA A 84 -1.66 7.00 12.65
CA ALA A 84 -0.71 7.91 13.31
C ALA A 84 -0.39 9.16 12.48
N ASP A 85 -0.53 9.08 11.15
CA ASP A 85 -0.34 10.21 10.23
C ASP A 85 -1.14 9.98 8.91
N PRO A 86 -2.47 10.15 8.93
CA PRO A 86 -3.33 9.80 7.79
C PRO A 86 -3.09 10.62 6.51
N ASP A 87 -2.40 11.75 6.65
CA ASP A 87 -2.00 12.66 5.57
C ASP A 87 -0.57 12.37 5.07
N ASN A 88 0.12 11.40 5.66
CA ASN A 88 1.36 10.86 5.11
C ASN A 88 1.15 10.43 3.64
N ALA A 89 2.11 10.76 2.78
CA ALA A 89 2.00 10.56 1.34
C ALA A 89 1.62 9.13 0.93
N GLY A 90 2.08 8.11 1.68
CA GLY A 90 1.73 6.71 1.44
C GLY A 90 0.23 6.42 1.71
N PRO A 91 -0.24 6.45 2.96
CA PRO A 91 -1.65 6.25 3.30
C PRO A 91 -2.62 7.18 2.56
N ALA A 92 -2.25 8.44 2.33
CA ALA A 92 -3.06 9.37 1.57
C ALA A 92 -3.25 8.92 0.12
N ALA A 93 -2.19 8.46 -0.55
CA ALA A 93 -2.26 7.94 -1.91
C ALA A 93 -3.05 6.61 -2.00
N VAL A 94 -2.95 5.73 -1.00
CA VAL A 94 -3.79 4.52 -0.94
C VAL A 94 -5.28 4.89 -0.88
N ARG A 95 -5.63 5.88 -0.04
CA ARG A 95 -7.01 6.37 0.05
C ARG A 95 -7.47 7.04 -1.25
N ALA A 96 -6.60 7.81 -1.89
CA ALA A 96 -6.88 8.47 -3.16
C ALA A 96 -7.15 7.48 -4.31
N SER A 97 -6.57 6.27 -4.27
CA SER A 97 -6.86 5.20 -5.24
C SER A 97 -8.16 4.43 -4.95
N GLY A 98 -8.97 4.90 -3.98
CA GLY A 98 -10.22 4.26 -3.57
C GLY A 98 -10.04 3.02 -2.69
N ARG A 99 -8.81 2.75 -2.23
CA ARG A 99 -8.47 1.56 -1.43
C ARG A 99 -8.34 1.88 0.05
N LEU A 100 -8.50 0.85 0.87
CA LEU A 100 -8.31 0.95 2.32
C LEU A 100 -6.84 0.73 2.69
N CYS A 101 -6.27 1.69 3.43
CA CYS A 101 -4.99 1.52 4.12
C CYS A 101 -5.25 0.95 5.52
N TYR A 102 -4.87 -0.29 5.77
CA TYR A 102 -5.10 -0.97 7.04
C TYR A 102 -4.14 -0.45 8.11
N PRO A 103 -4.61 -0.21 9.35
CA PRO A 103 -3.75 0.35 10.39
C PRO A 103 -2.85 -0.68 11.07
N SER A 104 -2.94 -1.96 10.70
CA SER A 104 -2.05 -3.02 11.16
C SER A 104 -2.13 -4.24 10.24
N ALA A 105 -1.06 -5.04 10.23
CA ALA A 105 -1.01 -6.31 9.52
C ALA A 105 -2.15 -7.26 9.95
N ASN A 106 -2.43 -7.34 11.26
CA ASN A 106 -3.49 -8.19 11.79
C ASN A 106 -4.86 -7.86 11.18
N ARG A 107 -5.17 -6.55 11.02
CA ARG A 107 -6.44 -6.13 10.41
C ARG A 107 -6.49 -6.42 8.91
N ALA A 108 -5.37 -6.28 8.20
CA ALA A 108 -5.30 -6.68 6.79
C ALA A 108 -5.51 -8.20 6.63
N VAL A 109 -4.87 -9.02 7.48
CA VAL A 109 -5.04 -10.48 7.48
C VAL A 109 -6.50 -10.87 7.78
N THR A 110 -7.12 -10.28 8.79
CA THR A 110 -8.54 -10.54 9.10
C THR A 110 -9.46 -10.15 7.95
N ALA A 111 -9.23 -9.00 7.31
CA ALA A 111 -10.02 -8.59 6.15
C ALA A 111 -9.88 -9.57 4.98
N LEU A 112 -8.65 -10.00 4.67
CA LEU A 112 -8.38 -11.00 3.65
C LEU A 112 -9.07 -12.33 3.97
N ALA A 113 -8.99 -12.80 5.22
CA ALA A 113 -9.67 -14.03 5.66
C ALA A 113 -11.19 -13.97 5.42
N HIS A 114 -11.84 -12.84 5.74
CA HIS A 114 -13.27 -12.67 5.49
C HIS A 114 -13.62 -12.64 3.99
N THR A 115 -12.78 -12.03 3.15
CA THR A 115 -12.99 -12.07 1.68
C THR A 115 -12.87 -13.49 1.13
N TRP A 116 -11.91 -14.26 1.65
CA TRP A 116 -11.72 -15.66 1.28
C TRP A 116 -12.90 -16.55 1.73
N GLU A 117 -13.31 -16.43 2.98
CA GLU A 117 -14.48 -17.16 3.52
C GLU A 117 -15.75 -16.86 2.73
N ARG A 118 -15.98 -15.58 2.40
CA ARG A 118 -17.10 -15.15 1.55
C ARG A 118 -17.01 -15.75 0.16
N SER A 119 -15.84 -15.73 -0.47
CA SER A 119 -15.63 -16.34 -1.79
C SER A 119 -15.97 -17.82 -1.78
N ARG A 120 -15.46 -18.58 -0.80
CA ARG A 120 -15.80 -20.01 -0.62
C ARG A 120 -17.29 -20.24 -0.42
N TRP A 121 -17.94 -19.41 0.39
CA TRP A 121 -19.38 -19.50 0.64
C TRP A 121 -20.20 -19.28 -0.63
N ARG A 122 -19.78 -18.33 -1.50
CA ARG A 122 -20.42 -18.05 -2.80
C ARG A 122 -20.23 -19.20 -3.78
N ILE A 123 -19.01 -19.70 -3.91
CA ILE A 123 -18.67 -20.86 -4.77
C ILE A 123 -19.52 -22.08 -4.39
N ALA A 124 -19.62 -22.39 -3.09
CA ALA A 124 -20.41 -23.53 -2.61
C ALA A 124 -21.92 -23.42 -2.91
N ARG A 125 -22.40 -22.23 -3.31
CA ARG A 125 -23.81 -21.94 -3.64
C ARG A 125 -24.02 -21.60 -5.11
N GLY A 126 -22.99 -21.74 -5.96
CA GLY A 126 -23.08 -21.36 -7.37
C GLY A 126 -23.31 -19.86 -7.59
N LEU A 127 -22.96 -19.01 -6.62
CA LEU A 127 -23.03 -17.56 -6.74
C LEU A 127 -21.74 -17.03 -7.40
N PRO A 128 -21.82 -16.01 -8.27
CA PRO A 128 -20.64 -15.43 -8.92
C PRO A 128 -19.68 -14.85 -7.87
N VAL A 129 -18.37 -15.00 -8.00
CA VAL A 129 -17.40 -14.33 -7.09
C VAL A 129 -17.20 -12.90 -7.61
N GLU A 130 -17.46 -11.91 -6.76
CA GLU A 130 -17.09 -10.51 -7.04
C GLU A 130 -15.56 -10.43 -6.97
N VAL A 131 -14.92 -10.04 -8.08
CA VAL A 131 -13.49 -9.74 -8.17
C VAL A 131 -13.28 -8.28 -7.80
#